data_AF-A0A962I3I8-F1
#
_entry.id   AF-A0A962I3I8-F1
#
_cell.length_a   1.000
_cell.length_b   1.000
_cell.length_c   1.000
_cell.angle_alpha   90.00
_cell.angle_beta   90.00
_cell.angle_gamma   90.00
#
_symmetry.space_group_name_H-M   'P 1'
#
loop_
_entity.id
_entity.type
_entity.pdbx_description
1 polymer ?
#
loop_
_entity_poly.entity_id
_entity_poly.type
_entity_poly.pdbx_seq_one_letter_code
_entity_poly.pdbx_strand_id
1 'polypeptide(L)'
;LSLYQDQYPLFGDAEVFPHKVLWDYAYYWGVLCQLVFQNRLTDLALLGELRPELERAQRLNQQMQQLFRSWHAERPGSNPASLLDQGELDWFHELNRGLHDTLDEVELRQRLRAHVALLDQLAEALIARAQASDAAAPLSLFPPTPAVQAGAWGRA
;
A
#
# COMPACT_ATOMS: atom_id res chain seq x y z
N LEU A 1 17.63 0.43 -5.48
CA LEU A 1 16.86 1.48 -4.78
C LEU A 1 15.86 2.08 -5.78
N SER A 2 14.85 1.32 -6.21
CA SER A 2 13.91 1.73 -7.28
C SER A 2 12.86 2.75 -6.83
N LEU A 3 12.72 2.98 -5.51
CA LEU A 3 11.73 3.86 -4.91
C LEU A 3 11.96 5.35 -5.23
N TYR A 4 13.22 5.73 -5.53
CA TYR A 4 13.62 7.13 -5.73
C TYR A 4 14.20 7.41 -7.12
N GLN A 5 14.49 6.36 -7.90
CA GLN A 5 15.10 6.50 -9.21
C GLN A 5 14.03 6.85 -10.25
N ASP A 6 14.27 7.91 -11.01
CA ASP A 6 13.41 8.38 -12.10
C ASP A 6 11.95 8.66 -11.66
N GLN A 7 11.78 9.13 -10.43
CA GLN A 7 10.45 9.46 -9.86
C GLN A 7 10.15 10.96 -9.84
N TYR A 8 11.16 11.83 -10.00
CA TYR A 8 10.98 13.28 -9.89
C TYR A 8 9.92 13.86 -10.85
N PRO A 9 9.81 13.41 -12.12
CA PRO A 9 8.75 13.88 -13.01
C PRO A 9 7.34 13.58 -12.51
N LEU A 10 7.15 12.52 -11.72
CA LEU A 10 5.85 12.13 -11.20
C LEU A 10 5.28 13.14 -10.21
N PHE A 11 6.12 13.94 -9.55
CA PHE A 11 5.67 14.84 -8.48
C PHE A 11 4.78 15.98 -8.99
N GLY A 12 4.81 16.27 -10.29
CA GLY A 12 3.92 17.23 -10.94
C GLY A 12 2.66 16.60 -11.56
N ASP A 13 2.51 15.27 -11.52
CA ASP A 13 1.39 14.58 -12.13
C ASP A 13 0.21 14.48 -11.14
N ALA A 14 -0.84 15.28 -11.39
CA ALA A 14 -1.97 15.39 -10.49
C ALA A 14 -2.77 14.09 -10.34
N GLU A 15 -2.67 13.15 -11.28
CA GLU A 15 -3.28 11.84 -11.13
C GLU A 15 -2.31 10.85 -10.50
N VAL A 16 -1.10 10.69 -11.06
CA VAL A 16 -0.22 9.59 -10.68
C VAL A 16 0.35 9.81 -9.28
N PHE A 17 0.64 11.06 -8.91
CA PHE A 17 1.30 11.36 -7.65
C PHE A 17 0.50 10.93 -6.41
N PRO A 18 -0.80 11.26 -6.26
CA PRO A 18 -1.56 10.83 -5.09
C PRO A 18 -1.65 9.30 -4.95
N HIS A 19 -1.77 8.58 -6.06
CA HIS A 19 -1.79 7.11 -6.06
C HIS A 19 -0.43 6.52 -5.67
N LYS A 20 0.67 7.14 -6.12
CA LYS A 20 2.01 6.78 -5.67
C LYS A 20 2.19 7.02 -4.18
N VAL A 21 1.73 8.16 -3.65
CA VAL A 21 1.80 8.47 -2.21
C VAL A 21 1.03 7.44 -1.39
N LEU A 22 -0.20 7.10 -1.82
CA LEU A 22 -1.01 6.07 -1.17
C LEU A 22 -0.27 4.72 -1.12
N TRP A 23 0.31 4.30 -2.24
CA TRP A 23 1.10 3.06 -2.32
C TRP A 23 2.34 3.09 -1.42
N ASP A 24 3.13 4.16 -1.49
CA ASP A 24 4.39 4.27 -0.75
C ASP A 24 4.13 4.23 0.77
N TYR A 25 3.07 4.89 1.25
CA TYR A 25 2.66 4.81 2.65
C TYR A 25 2.13 3.43 3.04
N ALA A 26 1.30 2.81 2.21
CA ALA A 26 0.80 1.46 2.49
C ALA A 26 1.95 0.45 2.61
N TYR A 27 2.94 0.52 1.71
CA TYR A 27 4.14 -0.32 1.76
C TYR A 27 4.99 0.00 2.99
N TYR A 28 5.21 1.27 3.28
CA TYR A 28 6.05 1.72 4.39
C TYR A 28 5.47 1.33 5.75
N TRP A 29 4.19 1.62 6.02
CA TRP A 29 3.53 1.28 7.27
C TRP A 29 3.16 -0.20 7.38
N GLY A 30 2.74 -0.80 6.26
CA GLY A 30 2.31 -2.20 6.21
C GLY A 30 3.45 -3.19 6.42
N VAL A 31 4.67 -2.86 5.99
CA VAL A 31 5.79 -3.83 6.00
C VAL A 31 6.99 -3.29 6.77
N LEU A 32 7.59 -2.19 6.32
CA LEU A 32 8.88 -1.75 6.85
C LEU A 32 8.77 -1.26 8.30
N CYS A 33 7.76 -0.45 8.61
CA CYS A 33 7.57 0.07 9.95
C CYS A 33 7.18 -1.02 10.94
N GLN A 34 6.47 -2.08 10.52
CA GLN A 34 6.15 -3.20 11.42
C GLN A 34 7.43 -3.83 11.99
N LEU A 35 8.47 -4.03 11.15
CA LEU A 35 9.74 -4.60 11.60
C LEU A 35 10.49 -3.66 12.56
N VAL A 36 10.35 -2.34 12.38
CA VAL A 36 10.97 -1.33 13.24
C VAL A 36 10.25 -1.22 14.58
N PHE A 37 8.95 -0.97 14.57
CA PHE A 37 8.14 -0.69 15.75
C PHE A 37 8.02 -1.89 16.67
N GLN A 38 8.04 -3.10 16.11
CA GLN A 38 8.02 -4.34 16.87
C GLN A 38 9.42 -4.86 17.24
N ASN A 39 10.47 -4.07 16.97
CA ASN A 39 11.87 -4.37 17.28
C ASN A 39 12.38 -5.71 16.68
N ARG A 40 12.00 -6.00 15.42
CA ARG A 40 12.32 -7.26 14.72
C ARG A 40 13.27 -7.10 13.52
N LEU A 41 13.85 -5.92 13.30
CA LEU A 41 14.79 -5.67 12.19
C LEU A 41 15.98 -6.65 12.13
N THR A 42 16.41 -7.19 13.27
CA THR A 42 17.55 -8.12 13.36
C THR A 42 17.13 -9.55 13.75
N ASP A 43 15.84 -9.85 13.75
CA ASP A 43 15.31 -11.18 14.08
C ASP A 43 15.42 -12.10 12.85
N LEU A 44 16.59 -12.73 12.68
CA LEU A 44 16.87 -13.57 11.51
C LEU A 44 15.94 -14.78 11.38
N ALA A 45 15.40 -15.29 12.49
CA ALA A 45 14.48 -16.41 12.45
C ALA A 45 13.13 -15.99 11.86
N LEU A 46 12.57 -14.88 12.36
CA LEU A 46 11.34 -14.29 11.83
C LEU A 46 11.51 -13.85 10.37
N LEU A 47 12.61 -13.18 10.04
CA LEU A 47 12.90 -12.74 8.67
C LEU A 47 13.10 -13.91 7.71
N GLY A 48 13.73 -15.00 8.18
CA GLY A 48 13.89 -16.22 7.40
C GLY A 48 12.56 -16.91 7.13
N GLU A 49 11.67 -16.96 8.13
CA GLU A 49 10.34 -17.54 8.01
C GLU A 49 9.44 -16.73 7.08
N LEU A 50 9.41 -15.40 7.23
CA LEU A 50 8.57 -14.49 6.43
C LEU A 50 9.22 -14.06 5.10
N ARG A 51 10.33 -14.71 4.71
CA ARG A 51 11.03 -14.40 3.46
C ARG A 51 10.09 -14.39 2.24
N PRO A 52 9.18 -15.37 2.04
CA PRO A 52 8.28 -15.37 0.89
C PRO A 52 7.39 -14.11 0.81
N GLU A 53 6.85 -13.67 1.95
CA GLU A 53 6.01 -12.49 2.07
C GLU A 53 6.81 -11.20 1.83
N LEU A 54 8.00 -11.08 2.41
CA LEU A 54 8.87 -9.91 2.23
C LEU A 54 9.35 -9.78 0.78
N GLU A 55 9.71 -10.90 0.14
CA GLU A 55 10.05 -10.92 -1.29
C GLU A 55 8.84 -10.56 -2.17
N ARG A 56 7.62 -11.00 -1.81
CA ARG A 56 6.40 -10.59 -2.51
C ARG A 56 6.20 -9.09 -2.40
N ALA A 57 6.26 -8.53 -1.20
CA ALA A 57 6.13 -7.09 -0.99
C ALA A 57 7.20 -6.29 -1.77
N GLN A 58 8.45 -6.78 -1.81
CA GLN A 58 9.50 -6.15 -2.60
C GLN A 58 9.21 -6.18 -4.10
N ARG A 59 8.76 -7.32 -4.64
CA ARG A 59 8.37 -7.45 -6.06
C ARG A 59 7.20 -6.52 -6.41
N LEU A 60 6.16 -6.51 -5.57
CA LEU A 60 5.02 -5.61 -5.72
C LEU A 60 5.48 -4.16 -5.78
N ASN A 61 6.34 -3.74 -4.85
CA ASN A 61 6.85 -2.37 -4.86
C ASN A 61 7.59 -2.06 -6.18
N GLN A 62 8.47 -2.95 -6.66
CA GLN A 62 9.15 -2.74 -7.95
C GLN A 62 8.18 -2.61 -9.12
N GLN A 63 7.15 -3.45 -9.17
CA GLN A 63 6.11 -3.41 -10.20
C GLN A 63 5.31 -2.11 -10.14
N MET A 64 4.91 -1.67 -8.95
CA MET A 64 4.14 -0.44 -8.78
C MET A 64 4.94 0.81 -9.11
N GLN A 65 6.22 0.88 -8.71
CA GLN A 65 7.09 1.97 -9.13
C GLN A 65 7.23 2.02 -10.67
N GLN A 66 7.26 0.87 -11.35
CA GLN A 66 7.26 0.82 -12.82
C GLN A 66 5.93 1.26 -13.41
N LEU A 67 4.80 0.80 -12.84
CA LEU A 67 3.47 1.22 -13.26
C LEU A 67 3.33 2.74 -13.23
N PHE A 68 3.72 3.40 -12.14
CA PHE A 68 3.59 4.85 -12.02
C PHE A 68 4.42 5.59 -13.08
N ARG A 69 5.63 5.12 -13.39
CA ARG A 69 6.45 5.70 -14.48
C ARG A 69 5.78 5.55 -15.84
N SER A 70 5.28 4.36 -16.15
CA SER A 70 4.59 4.09 -17.42
C SER A 70 3.30 4.89 -17.55
N TRP A 71 2.48 4.91 -16.49
CA TRP A 71 1.22 5.63 -16.45
C TRP A 71 1.39 7.14 -16.65
N HIS A 72 2.42 7.73 -16.04
CA HIS A 72 2.78 9.13 -16.27
C HIS A 72 3.22 9.40 -17.72
N ALA A 73 4.06 8.53 -18.28
CA ALA A 73 4.61 8.72 -19.63
C ALA A 73 3.54 8.65 -20.73
N GLU A 74 2.46 7.90 -20.52
CA GLU A 74 1.39 7.68 -21.49
C GLU A 74 0.31 8.78 -21.47
N ARG A 75 0.32 9.67 -20.47
CA ARG A 75 -0.74 10.68 -20.31
C ARG A 75 -0.26 12.10 -20.62
N PRO A 76 -1.07 12.90 -21.35
CA PRO A 76 -0.87 14.34 -21.40
C PRO A 76 -1.18 14.94 -20.02
N GLY A 77 -0.35 15.89 -19.58
CA GLY A 77 -0.51 16.54 -18.27
C GLY A 77 -1.86 17.23 -18.13
N SER A 78 -2.56 16.95 -17.04
CA SER A 78 -3.80 17.61 -16.62
C SER A 78 -3.76 17.79 -15.10
N ASN A 79 -4.20 18.94 -14.60
CA ASN A 79 -4.20 19.24 -13.16
C ASN A 79 -5.55 19.85 -12.74
N PRO A 80 -6.61 19.04 -12.66
CA PRO A 80 -7.88 19.50 -12.12
C PRO A 80 -7.76 19.78 -10.62
N ALA A 81 -8.51 20.77 -10.13
CA ALA A 81 -8.61 21.04 -8.70
C ALA A 81 -9.51 19.99 -8.02
N SER A 82 -8.94 18.81 -7.74
CA SER A 82 -9.61 17.73 -7.02
C SER A 82 -8.77 17.28 -5.83
N LEU A 83 -9.42 17.04 -4.69
CA LEU A 83 -8.80 16.43 -3.52
C LEU A 83 -9.03 14.91 -3.55
N LEU A 84 -7.95 14.16 -3.37
CA LEU A 84 -8.02 12.72 -3.08
C LEU A 84 -7.85 12.55 -1.58
N ASP A 85 -8.96 12.33 -0.87
CA ASP A 85 -8.95 12.15 0.57
C ASP A 85 -8.61 10.70 0.95
N GLN A 86 -7.35 10.48 1.29
CA GLN A 86 -6.87 9.17 1.76
C GLN A 86 -7.31 8.88 3.21
N GLY A 87 -7.74 9.91 3.95
CA GLY A 87 -8.19 9.80 5.34
C GLY A 87 -9.56 9.13 5.48
N GLU A 88 -10.38 9.15 4.43
CA GLU A 88 -11.66 8.41 4.40
C GLU A 88 -11.48 6.89 4.24
N LEU A 89 -10.25 6.42 3.99
CA LEU A 89 -9.95 5.00 3.88
C LEU A 89 -9.65 4.42 5.26
N ASP A 90 -10.64 3.79 5.89
CA ASP A 90 -10.51 3.17 7.23
C ASP A 90 -9.29 2.24 7.32
N TRP A 91 -9.05 1.43 6.28
CA TRP A 91 -7.91 0.50 6.23
C TRP A 91 -6.56 1.23 6.22
N PHE A 92 -6.49 2.42 5.62
CA PHE A 92 -5.27 3.20 5.52
C PHE A 92 -4.97 3.92 6.83
N HIS A 93 -6.00 4.43 7.49
CA HIS A 93 -5.89 4.94 8.86
C HIS A 93 -5.40 3.84 9.82
N GLU A 94 -5.97 2.64 9.70
CA GLU A 94 -5.62 1.51 10.54
C GLU A 94 -4.17 1.06 10.36
N LEU A 95 -3.61 1.11 9.14
CA LEU A 95 -2.19 0.80 8.90
C LEU A 95 -1.24 1.66 9.76
N ASN A 96 -1.52 2.96 9.87
CA ASN A 96 -0.71 3.88 10.66
C ASN A 96 -0.98 3.72 12.16
N ARG A 97 -2.25 3.69 12.57
CA ARG A 97 -2.64 3.53 13.97
C ARG A 97 -2.06 2.23 14.57
N GLY A 98 -2.16 1.13 13.83
CA GLY A 98 -1.73 -0.20 14.25
C GLY A 98 -0.22 -0.36 14.45
N LEU A 99 0.61 0.58 14.00
CA LEU A 99 2.07 0.55 14.25
C LEU A 99 2.41 0.50 15.74
N HIS A 100 1.56 1.10 16.58
CA HIS A 100 1.79 1.21 18.01
C HIS A 100 1.17 0.08 18.84
N ASP A 101 0.53 -0.90 18.21
CA ASP A 101 0.01 -2.06 18.94
C ASP A 101 1.16 -2.88 19.51
N THR A 102 0.92 -3.50 20.67
CA THR A 102 1.82 -4.52 21.22
C THR A 102 1.37 -5.87 20.69
N LEU A 103 2.22 -6.53 19.91
CA LEU A 103 1.91 -7.82 19.30
C LEU A 103 2.81 -8.90 19.85
N ASP A 104 2.25 -10.09 20.03
CA ASP A 104 3.04 -11.28 20.16
C ASP A 104 3.62 -11.74 18.80
N GLU A 105 4.41 -12.80 18.86
CA GLU A 105 5.09 -13.36 17.71
C GLU A 105 4.15 -13.95 16.65
N VAL A 106 3.02 -14.51 17.06
CA VAL A 106 2.03 -15.10 16.15
C VAL A 106 1.24 -13.98 15.47
N GLU A 107 0.81 -12.99 16.26
CA GLU A 107 0.06 -11.82 15.81
C GLU A 107 0.86 -10.99 14.79
N LEU A 108 2.16 -10.77 15.05
CA LEU A 108 3.02 -10.04 14.11
C LEU A 108 3.13 -10.76 12.76
N ARG A 109 3.28 -12.09 12.76
CA ARG A 109 3.34 -12.88 11.52
C ARG A 109 2.03 -12.79 10.74
N GLN A 110 0.91 -12.92 11.43
CA GLN A 110 -0.41 -12.78 10.83
C GLN A 110 -0.62 -11.39 10.25
N ARG A 111 -0.20 -10.34 10.98
CA ARG A 111 -0.28 -8.95 10.53
C ARG A 111 0.53 -8.70 9.26
N LEU A 112 1.80 -9.12 9.23
CA LEU A 112 2.64 -8.95 8.05
C LEU A 112 2.07 -9.67 6.82
N ARG A 113 1.57 -10.90 6.99
CA ARG A 113 0.87 -11.65 5.93
C ARG A 113 -0.37 -10.91 5.43
N ALA A 114 -1.20 -10.41 6.35
CA ALA A 114 -2.40 -9.65 6.01
C ALA A 114 -2.05 -8.34 5.27
N HIS A 115 -1.02 -7.62 5.70
CA HIS A 115 -0.58 -6.41 5.04
C HIS A 115 0.00 -6.68 3.65
N VAL A 116 0.72 -7.78 3.45
CA VAL A 116 1.18 -8.17 2.10
C VAL A 116 -0.01 -8.49 1.19
N ALA A 117 -1.03 -9.20 1.69
CA ALA A 117 -2.26 -9.45 0.95
C ALA A 117 -3.03 -8.15 0.63
N LEU A 118 -3.04 -7.18 1.54
CA LEU A 118 -3.59 -5.84 1.30
C LEU A 118 -2.82 -5.12 0.17
N LEU A 119 -1.49 -5.22 0.14
CA LEU A 119 -0.67 -4.65 -0.93
C LEU A 119 -0.96 -5.29 -2.29
N ASP A 120 -1.20 -6.61 -2.32
CA ASP A 120 -1.64 -7.29 -3.54
C ASP A 120 -2.97 -6.71 -4.06
N GLN A 121 -3.96 -6.56 -3.19
CA GLN A 121 -5.26 -5.99 -3.54
C GLN A 121 -5.16 -4.53 -3.99
N LEU A 122 -4.34 -3.73 -3.30
CA LEU A 122 -4.10 -2.33 -3.68
C LEU A 122 -3.40 -2.25 -5.05
N ALA A 123 -2.45 -3.14 -5.34
CA ALA A 123 -1.77 -3.18 -6.63
C ALA A 123 -2.77 -3.48 -7.77
N GLU A 124 -3.66 -4.46 -7.57
CA GLU A 124 -4.72 -4.78 -8.54
C GLU A 124 -5.64 -3.57 -8.80
N ALA A 125 -6.08 -2.89 -7.75
CA ALA A 125 -6.93 -1.70 -7.87
C ALA A 125 -6.23 -0.56 -8.63
N LEU A 126 -4.95 -0.33 -8.34
CA LEU A 126 -4.15 0.70 -9.01
C LEU A 126 -3.84 0.37 -10.48
N ILE A 127 -3.58 -0.90 -10.79
CA ILE A 127 -3.44 -1.36 -12.18
C ILE A 127 -4.74 -1.14 -12.94
N ALA A 128 -5.88 -1.52 -12.36
CA ALA A 128 -7.19 -1.29 -12.96
C ALA A 128 -7.47 0.20 -13.17
N ARG A 129 -7.10 1.07 -12.20
CA ARG A 129 -7.22 2.53 -12.34
C ARG A 129 -6.35 3.10 -13.45
N ALA A 130 -5.10 2.63 -13.57
CA ALA A 130 -4.18 3.06 -14.63
C ALA A 130 -4.74 2.68 -16.02
N GLN A 131 -5.23 1.45 -16.17
CA GLN A 131 -5.86 0.98 -17.42
C GLN A 131 -7.16 1.72 -17.73
N ALA A 132 -7.97 2.01 -16.69
CA ALA A 132 -9.21 2.75 -16.85
C ALA A 132 -8.99 4.23 -17.13
N SER A 133 -7.80 4.80 -16.91
CA SER A 133 -7.53 6.23 -17.12
C SER A 133 -7.54 6.66 -18.59
N ASP A 134 -7.71 5.70 -19.51
CA ASP A 134 -8.09 5.95 -20.91
C ASP A 134 -9.60 6.27 -21.06
N ALA A 135 -10.40 6.01 -20.03
CA ALA A 135 -11.83 6.31 -19.93
C ALA A 135 -12.12 7.16 -18.68
N ALA A 136 -13.00 8.16 -18.81
CA ALA A 136 -13.41 9.06 -17.73
C ALA A 136 -14.31 8.35 -16.68
N ALA A 137 -13.85 7.26 -16.06
CA ALA A 137 -14.58 6.52 -15.05
C ALA A 137 -14.29 7.07 -13.64
N PRO A 138 -15.33 7.28 -12.80
CA PRO A 138 -15.17 7.71 -11.42
C PRO A 138 -14.50 6.63 -10.55
N LEU A 139 -13.84 7.10 -9.49
CA LEU A 139 -13.04 6.32 -8.56
C LEU A 139 -13.90 5.35 -7.75
N SER A 140 -13.64 4.05 -7.89
CA SER A 140 -14.01 3.04 -6.91
C SER A 140 -12.79 2.19 -6.60
N LEU A 141 -12.00 2.61 -5.60
CA LEU A 141 -10.80 1.92 -5.10
C LEU A 141 -11.14 0.91 -3.98
N PHE A 142 -12.29 0.24 -4.08
CA PHE A 142 -12.62 -0.82 -3.12
C PHE A 142 -11.95 -2.12 -3.58
N PRO A 143 -10.94 -2.63 -2.87
CA PRO A 143 -10.67 -4.05 -2.96
C PRO A 143 -11.88 -4.82 -2.38
N PRO A 144 -12.14 -6.06 -2.82
CA PRO A 144 -13.14 -6.89 -2.18
C PRO A 144 -12.78 -7.02 -0.69
N THR A 145 -13.73 -6.69 0.18
CA THR A 145 -13.56 -6.74 1.63
C THR A 145 -13.00 -8.11 2.03
N PRO A 146 -11.77 -8.22 2.57
CA PRO A 146 -11.43 -9.44 3.27
C PRO A 146 -12.41 -9.56 4.42
N ALA A 147 -13.01 -10.75 4.61
CA ALA A 147 -13.89 -11.02 5.73
C ALA A 147 -13.12 -10.77 7.02
N VAL A 148 -13.26 -9.58 7.59
CA VAL A 148 -12.91 -9.31 8.98
C VAL A 148 -13.84 -10.21 9.76
N GLN A 149 -13.29 -11.28 10.34
CA GLN A 149 -14.01 -12.04 11.34
C GLN A 149 -14.37 -11.05 12.45
N ALA A 150 -15.67 -10.80 12.62
CA ALA A 150 -16.22 -9.96 13.65
C ALA A 150 -15.92 -10.57 15.03
N GLY A 151 -14.72 -10.28 15.54
CA GLY A 151 -14.40 -10.42 16.94
C GLY A 151 -15.05 -9.28 17.71
N ALA A 152 -16.22 -9.55 18.28
CA ALA A 152 -16.85 -8.87 19.41
C ALA A 152 -16.44 -7.40 19.69
N TRP A 153 -17.12 -6.46 19.05
CA TRP A 153 -17.18 -5.08 19.55
C TRP A 153 -18.63 -4.79 19.98
N GLY A 154 -18.84 -4.98 21.29
CA GLY A 154 -20.03 -4.53 21.99
C GLY A 154 -20.05 -3.00 22.07
N ARG A 155 -21.24 -2.45 21.87
CA ARG A 155 -21.60 -1.05 22.07
C ARG A 155 -21.09 -0.52 23.42
N ALA A 156 -20.45 0.63 23.40
CA ALA A 156 -20.54 1.65 24.44
C ALA A 156 -20.42 3.02 23.77
#